data_AF-A0A249SQA7-F1
#
_entry.id   AF-A0A249SQA7-F1
#
_cell.length_a   1.000
_cell.length_b   1.000
_cell.length_c   1.000
_cell.angle_alpha   90.00
_cell.angle_beta   90.00
_cell.angle_gamma   90.00
#
_symmetry.space_group_name_H-M   'P 1'
#
loop_
_entity.id
_entity.type
_entity.pdbx_description
1 polymer ?
#
loop_
_entity_poly.entity_id
_entity_poly.type
_entity_poly.pdbx_seq_one_letter_code
_entity_poly.pdbx_strand_id
1 'polypeptide(L)'
;MTPKKWYLLPLATILFACGGKTDSPEPKKEASSWTVGNYVYNSFLSAQSKSYDGPHPYLIFNSYTIPSNEYDYAGFTGSNITVKFYTNNGTGPFTLTSAEELEARPTEKFITITCNIGTSAPRGEAVYQPTINTGAIVIVTKDNNGDYKFNMLTKATIVKTGEIEGGIPGAAATYDFILTNAR
;
A
#
# COMPACT_ATOMS: atom_id res chain seq x y z
N MET A 1 27.89 -71.68 -37.68
CA MET A 1 26.88 -72.64 -37.19
C MET A 1 26.24 -72.07 -35.94
N THR A 2 24.93 -71.85 -36.00
CA THR A 2 24.01 -71.42 -34.92
C THR A 2 23.85 -72.53 -33.84
N PRO A 3 23.37 -72.24 -32.61
CA PRO A 3 22.05 -71.63 -32.39
C PRO A 3 21.93 -70.54 -31.32
N LYS A 4 21.10 -69.55 -31.66
CA LYS A 4 20.37 -68.67 -30.75
C LYS A 4 19.41 -69.49 -29.89
N LYS A 5 19.35 -69.21 -28.58
CA LYS A 5 18.20 -69.53 -27.73
C LYS A 5 17.59 -68.22 -27.21
N TRP A 6 16.29 -68.10 -27.41
CA TRP A 6 15.44 -67.02 -26.94
C TRP A 6 14.94 -67.36 -25.54
N TYR A 7 14.94 -66.39 -24.64
CA TYR A 7 14.04 -66.37 -23.49
C TYR A 7 13.30 -65.03 -23.48
N LEU A 8 11.97 -65.16 -23.43
CA LEU A 8 10.96 -64.12 -23.30
C LEU A 8 10.70 -63.82 -21.82
N LEU A 9 10.05 -62.66 -21.61
CA LEU A 9 9.22 -62.22 -20.46
C LEU A 9 9.92 -61.43 -19.32
N PRO A 10 9.20 -60.53 -18.61
CA PRO A 10 8.61 -59.24 -19.04
C PRO A 10 8.90 -58.12 -17.98
N LEU A 11 8.08 -57.05 -17.97
CA LEU A 11 7.98 -55.99 -16.93
C LEU A 11 9.07 -54.89 -16.99
N ALA A 12 8.81 -53.58 -16.79
CA ALA A 12 7.63 -52.90 -16.30
C ALA A 12 7.66 -51.40 -16.67
N THR A 13 6.46 -50.82 -16.75
CA THR A 13 6.08 -49.45 -16.34
C THR A 13 6.78 -48.24 -16.95
N ILE A 14 6.01 -47.60 -17.84
CA ILE A 14 5.96 -46.17 -18.10
C ILE A 14 5.82 -45.41 -16.78
N LEU A 15 6.71 -44.45 -16.52
CA LEU A 15 6.41 -43.32 -15.64
C LEU A 15 6.68 -42.03 -16.39
N PHE A 16 5.58 -41.31 -16.61
CA PHE A 16 5.56 -39.91 -17.00
C PHE A 16 6.29 -39.07 -15.94
N ALA A 17 7.47 -38.56 -16.27
CA ALA A 17 8.04 -37.43 -15.55
C ALA A 17 7.48 -36.15 -16.20
N CYS A 18 6.35 -35.73 -15.66
CA CYS A 18 5.71 -34.45 -15.92
C CYS A 18 6.74 -33.33 -15.71
N GLY A 19 7.07 -32.60 -16.78
CA GLY A 19 7.80 -31.34 -16.72
C GLY A 19 6.93 -30.28 -16.05
N GLY A 20 6.84 -30.36 -14.73
CA GLY A 20 6.26 -29.31 -13.91
C GLY A 20 7.15 -28.09 -14.00
N LYS A 21 6.62 -27.02 -14.59
CA LYS A 21 7.11 -25.67 -14.34
C LYS A 21 7.15 -25.52 -12.82
N THR A 22 8.33 -25.24 -12.27
CA THR A 22 8.43 -24.75 -10.91
C THR A 22 7.74 -23.38 -10.91
N ASP A 23 6.44 -23.39 -10.62
CA ASP A 23 5.75 -22.26 -10.04
C ASP A 23 6.55 -21.90 -8.78
N SER A 24 7.53 -21.03 -8.97
CA SER A 24 8.18 -20.39 -7.84
C SER A 24 7.04 -19.70 -7.10
N PRO A 25 6.81 -20.00 -5.82
CA PRO A 25 5.78 -19.30 -5.08
C PRO A 25 6.04 -17.81 -5.25
N GLU A 26 5.05 -17.07 -5.74
CA GLU A 26 5.16 -15.62 -5.82
C GLU A 26 5.66 -15.12 -4.46
N PRO A 27 6.68 -14.24 -4.42
CA PRO A 27 7.18 -13.72 -3.17
C PRO A 27 6.01 -13.21 -2.34
N LYS A 28 5.83 -13.77 -1.15
CA LYS A 28 4.73 -13.42 -0.25
C LYS A 28 4.74 -11.90 -0.07
N LYS A 29 3.74 -11.22 -0.62
CA LYS A 29 3.57 -9.76 -0.57
C LYS A 29 3.51 -9.36 0.92
N GLU A 30 4.60 -8.87 1.53
CA GLU A 30 4.62 -8.40 2.94
C GLU A 30 3.50 -7.39 3.24
N ALA A 31 2.65 -7.57 4.25
CA ALA A 31 1.51 -6.67 4.47
C ALA A 31 1.95 -5.20 4.65
N SER A 32 1.30 -4.26 3.96
CA SER A 32 1.48 -2.82 4.24
C SER A 32 0.68 -2.43 5.47
N SER A 33 1.18 -1.45 6.22
CA SER A 33 0.48 -0.93 7.38
C SER A 33 0.70 0.56 7.56
N TRP A 34 -0.23 1.23 8.23
CA TRP A 34 -0.04 2.58 8.74
C TRP A 34 -0.59 2.71 10.14
N THR A 35 -0.20 3.78 10.82
CA THR A 35 -0.78 4.13 12.11
C THR A 35 -1.34 5.53 12.11
N VAL A 36 -2.43 5.75 12.85
CA VAL A 36 -2.95 7.06 13.20
C VAL A 36 -3.05 7.09 14.72
N GLY A 37 -2.23 7.91 15.39
CA GLY A 37 -2.06 7.84 16.84
C GLY A 37 -1.62 6.45 17.29
N ASN A 38 -2.45 5.80 18.11
CA ASN A 38 -2.21 4.43 18.61
C ASN A 38 -2.88 3.33 17.77
N TYR A 39 -3.64 3.70 16.74
CA TYR A 39 -4.40 2.76 15.93
C TYR A 39 -3.54 2.26 14.76
N VAL A 40 -3.48 0.93 14.58
CA VAL A 40 -2.75 0.29 13.47
C VAL A 40 -3.75 -0.21 12.44
N TYR A 41 -3.52 0.13 11.18
CA TYR A 41 -4.33 -0.27 10.05
C TYR A 41 -3.47 -1.09 9.11
N ASN A 42 -3.87 -2.32 8.82
CA ASN A 42 -3.19 -3.18 7.86
C ASN A 42 -3.93 -3.13 6.52
N SER A 43 -3.19 -2.93 5.43
CA SER A 43 -3.77 -2.98 4.08
C SER A 43 -3.97 -4.43 3.64
N PHE A 44 -5.15 -4.76 3.13
CA PHE A 44 -5.40 -6.06 2.50
C PHE A 44 -5.43 -5.96 0.97
N LEU A 45 -6.17 -4.98 0.45
CA LEU A 45 -6.22 -4.64 -0.97
C LEU A 45 -5.59 -3.27 -1.16
N SER A 46 -4.61 -3.19 -2.05
CA SER A 46 -4.06 -1.94 -2.53
C SER A 46 -4.03 -1.94 -4.05
N ALA A 47 -4.48 -0.84 -4.62
CA ALA A 47 -4.50 -0.62 -6.05
C ALA A 47 -3.73 0.66 -6.35
N GLN A 48 -2.81 0.56 -7.30
CA GLN A 48 -2.09 1.69 -7.86
C GLN A 48 -2.76 2.09 -9.17
N SER A 49 -3.40 3.26 -9.19
CA SER A 49 -3.89 3.87 -10.41
C SER A 49 -2.98 5.01 -10.82
N LYS A 50 -2.55 5.02 -12.08
CA LYS A 50 -1.94 6.20 -12.71
C LYS A 50 -3.06 7.07 -13.21
N SER A 51 -3.27 8.21 -12.59
CA SER A 51 -4.14 9.24 -13.16
C SER A 51 -3.31 10.14 -14.07
N TYR A 52 -3.83 10.43 -15.26
CA TYR A 52 -3.24 11.35 -16.23
C TYR A 52 -4.01 12.67 -16.21
N ASP A 53 -3.98 13.38 -15.09
CA ASP A 53 -4.53 14.74 -15.05
C ASP A 53 -3.44 15.73 -15.47
N GLY A 54 -3.29 15.95 -16.78
CA GLY A 54 -2.26 16.84 -17.36
C GLY A 54 -0.83 16.25 -17.31
N PRO A 55 0.25 17.08 -17.34
CA PRO A 55 1.64 16.59 -17.31
C PRO A 55 2.05 15.96 -15.95
N HIS A 56 1.07 15.48 -15.17
CA HIS A 56 1.18 15.16 -13.76
C HIS A 56 0.65 13.75 -13.47
N PRO A 57 1.46 12.69 -13.70
CA PRO A 57 1.09 11.37 -13.22
C PRO A 57 1.14 11.36 -11.69
N TYR A 58 -0.04 11.25 -11.07
CA TYR A 58 -0.15 10.94 -9.64
C TYR A 58 -0.66 9.52 -9.43
N LEU A 59 -0.23 8.95 -8.30
CA LEU A 59 -0.63 7.63 -7.84
C LEU A 59 -1.71 7.81 -6.77
N ILE A 60 -2.68 6.91 -6.71
CA ILE A 60 -3.58 6.79 -5.56
C ILE A 60 -3.35 5.40 -4.99
N PHE A 61 -3.18 5.32 -3.68
CA PHE A 61 -3.35 4.06 -2.94
C PHE A 61 -4.77 4.08 -2.41
N ASN A 62 -5.39 2.92 -2.29
CA ASN A 62 -6.55 2.76 -1.44
C ASN A 62 -6.18 1.63 -0.50
N SER A 63 -6.47 1.76 0.78
CA SER A 63 -6.43 0.61 1.68
C SER A 63 -7.79 0.47 2.31
N TYR A 64 -8.13 -0.76 2.63
CA TYR A 64 -9.34 -1.12 3.36
C TYR A 64 -8.90 -1.84 4.62
N THR A 65 -9.41 -1.39 5.76
CA THR A 65 -9.22 -2.07 7.04
C THR A 65 -10.30 -3.12 7.25
N ILE A 66 -9.91 -4.30 7.75
CA ILE A 66 -10.80 -5.29 8.33
C ILE A 66 -10.67 -5.15 9.85
N PRO A 67 -11.77 -5.11 10.62
CA PRO A 67 -11.71 -5.12 12.08
C PRO A 67 -10.93 -6.34 12.58
N SER A 68 -9.93 -6.14 13.44
CA SER A 68 -9.20 -7.24 14.09
C SER A 68 -9.49 -7.19 15.58
N ASN A 69 -10.34 -8.12 15.99
CA ASN A 69 -10.87 -8.35 17.31
C ASN A 69 -9.98 -7.99 18.53
N GLU A 70 -10.71 -7.61 19.60
CA GLU A 70 -10.35 -7.45 21.02
C GLU A 70 -9.84 -6.10 21.55
N TYR A 71 -9.41 -5.17 20.69
CA TYR A 71 -9.28 -3.74 21.07
C TYR A 71 -9.87 -2.81 19.99
N ASP A 72 -10.72 -3.39 19.14
CA ASP A 72 -11.40 -2.77 18.02
C ASP A 72 -12.42 -1.72 18.48
N TYR A 73 -12.19 -0.47 18.12
CA TYR A 73 -13.33 0.34 17.70
C TYR A 73 -13.90 -0.35 16.45
N ALA A 74 -14.97 -1.15 16.64
CA ALA A 74 -15.77 -1.81 15.60
C ALA A 74 -16.44 -0.84 14.59
N GLY A 75 -15.94 0.40 14.52
CA GLY A 75 -16.50 1.50 13.80
C GLY A 75 -15.46 2.23 12.97
N PHE A 76 -14.38 1.63 12.46
CA PHE A 76 -13.52 2.30 11.45
C PHE A 76 -13.41 1.59 10.09
N THR A 77 -14.46 0.88 9.65
CA THR A 77 -14.51 0.35 8.29
C THR A 77 -14.69 1.49 7.29
N GLY A 78 -13.87 1.54 6.24
CA GLY A 78 -13.88 2.62 5.24
C GLY A 78 -12.65 3.53 5.30
N SER A 79 -11.77 3.32 6.27
CA SER A 79 -10.53 4.08 6.36
C SER A 79 -9.59 3.76 5.19
N ASN A 80 -9.08 4.78 4.52
CA ASN A 80 -8.16 4.69 3.38
C ASN A 80 -7.08 5.78 3.46
N ILE A 81 -5.98 5.61 2.73
CA ILE A 81 -5.03 6.69 2.46
C ILE A 81 -4.91 6.84 0.97
N THR A 82 -4.64 8.05 0.53
CA THR A 82 -4.18 8.36 -0.83
C THR A 82 -2.79 8.97 -0.75
N VAL A 83 -1.82 8.46 -1.52
CA VAL A 83 -0.45 9.02 -1.57
C VAL A 83 -0.20 9.63 -2.94
N LYS A 84 -0.02 10.96 -3.01
CA LYS A 84 0.21 11.71 -4.26
C LYS A 84 1.66 12.19 -4.36
N PHE A 85 2.29 12.00 -5.51
CA PHE A 85 3.62 12.52 -5.83
C PHE A 85 3.84 12.54 -7.36
N TYR A 86 4.86 13.27 -7.82
CA TYR A 86 5.26 13.35 -9.22
C TYR A 86 6.26 12.26 -9.60
N THR A 87 5.82 11.28 -10.39
CA THR A 87 6.64 10.10 -10.72
C THR A 87 7.87 10.40 -11.58
N ASN A 88 7.88 11.50 -12.33
CA ASN A 88 9.04 11.98 -13.08
C ASN A 88 10.23 12.37 -12.18
N ASN A 89 9.98 12.58 -10.88
CA ASN A 89 11.03 12.86 -9.91
C ASN A 89 11.74 11.56 -9.44
N GLY A 90 11.32 10.40 -9.95
CA GLY A 90 11.98 9.11 -9.77
C GLY A 90 11.78 8.49 -8.38
N THR A 91 12.70 7.61 -7.98
CA THR A 91 12.74 6.98 -6.65
C THR A 91 13.68 7.73 -5.71
N GLY A 92 13.69 7.35 -4.43
CA GLY A 92 14.57 7.90 -3.39
C GLY A 92 13.79 8.62 -2.28
N PRO A 93 14.45 9.52 -1.53
CA PRO A 93 13.81 10.25 -0.45
C PRO A 93 12.93 11.38 -0.97
N PHE A 94 11.70 11.43 -0.48
CA PHE A 94 10.73 12.50 -0.70
C PHE A 94 10.39 13.16 0.64
N THR A 95 10.18 14.46 0.65
CA THR A 95 9.71 15.19 1.83
C THR A 95 8.19 15.17 1.88
N LEU A 96 7.62 14.74 3.00
CA LEU A 96 6.18 14.78 3.22
C LEU A 96 5.71 16.22 3.44
N THR A 97 4.76 16.67 2.63
CA THR A 97 4.25 18.04 2.62
C THR A 97 2.75 18.10 2.33
N SER A 98 2.16 19.29 2.42
CA SER A 98 0.73 19.51 2.12
C SER A 98 0.43 19.32 0.64
N ALA A 99 -0.86 19.13 0.31
CA ALA A 99 -1.29 19.04 -1.08
C ALA A 99 -1.00 20.32 -1.86
N GLU A 100 -1.19 21.50 -1.26
CA GLU A 100 -0.91 22.78 -1.96
C GLU A 100 0.57 22.93 -2.30
N GLU A 101 1.47 22.56 -1.38
CA GLU A 101 2.92 22.69 -1.60
C GLU A 101 3.43 21.70 -2.66
N LEU A 102 2.87 20.49 -2.69
CA LEU A 102 3.14 19.54 -3.77
C LEU A 102 2.80 20.16 -5.12
N GLU A 103 1.57 20.66 -5.29
CA GLU A 103 1.12 21.26 -6.56
C GLU A 103 1.91 22.51 -6.95
N ALA A 104 2.30 23.33 -5.98
CA ALA A 104 3.06 24.55 -6.23
C ALA A 104 4.49 24.28 -6.75
N ARG A 105 5.07 23.10 -6.45
CA ARG A 105 6.49 22.80 -6.71
C ARG A 105 6.68 21.40 -7.33
N PRO A 106 6.23 21.20 -8.58
CA PRO A 106 6.16 19.88 -9.19
C PRO A 106 7.51 19.22 -9.52
N THR A 107 8.59 19.99 -9.60
CA THR A 107 9.94 19.48 -9.86
C THR A 107 10.65 19.00 -8.59
N GLU A 108 10.09 19.26 -7.42
CA GLU A 108 10.68 18.88 -6.14
C GLU A 108 10.29 17.46 -5.74
N LYS A 109 11.15 16.81 -4.95
CA LYS A 109 10.84 15.49 -4.37
C LYS A 109 9.88 15.62 -3.20
N PHE A 110 8.65 16.00 -3.50
CA PHE A 110 7.55 16.13 -2.57
C PHE A 110 6.50 15.04 -2.75
N ILE A 111 5.90 14.69 -1.62
CA ILE A 111 4.86 13.69 -1.52
C ILE A 111 3.83 14.17 -0.50
N THR A 112 2.57 13.90 -0.75
CA THR A 112 1.51 14.14 0.24
C THR A 112 0.71 12.87 0.46
N ILE A 113 0.14 12.75 1.67
CA ILE A 113 -0.65 11.59 2.07
C ILE A 113 -1.95 12.12 2.67
N THR A 114 -3.08 11.82 2.04
CA THR A 114 -4.39 12.07 2.64
C THR A 114 -4.84 10.81 3.36
N CYS A 115 -5.31 10.94 4.60
CA CYS A 115 -5.85 9.84 5.39
C CYS A 115 -7.33 10.09 5.65
N ASN A 116 -8.19 9.22 5.16
CA ASN A 116 -9.60 9.19 5.52
C ASN A 116 -9.77 8.13 6.60
N ILE A 117 -10.28 8.52 7.75
CA ILE A 117 -10.65 7.61 8.83
C ILE A 117 -12.16 7.58 8.86
N GLY A 118 -12.79 6.47 8.50
CA GLY A 118 -14.23 6.38 8.27
C GLY A 118 -14.90 5.32 9.13
N THR A 119 -16.15 5.51 9.52
CA THR A 119 -16.93 4.62 10.40
C THR A 119 -17.98 3.77 9.69
N SER A 120 -18.29 2.59 10.26
CA SER A 120 -19.27 1.63 9.70
C SER A 120 -20.72 2.07 9.91
N ALA A 121 -21.08 2.54 11.11
CA ALA A 121 -22.41 3.04 11.48
C ALA A 121 -22.38 3.85 12.80
N PRO A 122 -22.99 5.06 12.87
CA PRO A 122 -23.41 5.88 11.72
C PRO A 122 -22.20 6.17 10.83
N ARG A 123 -22.41 6.23 9.51
CA ARG A 123 -21.32 6.51 8.59
C ARG A 123 -20.86 7.95 8.78
N GLY A 124 -19.55 8.13 8.81
CA GLY A 124 -18.90 9.42 8.94
C GLY A 124 -17.39 9.25 8.79
N GLU A 125 -16.73 10.20 8.15
CA GLU A 125 -15.27 10.17 7.99
C GLU A 125 -14.63 11.46 8.46
N ALA A 126 -13.46 11.35 9.09
CA ALA A 126 -12.57 12.47 9.32
C ALA A 126 -11.41 12.38 8.33
N VAL A 127 -11.16 13.46 7.60
CA VAL A 127 -10.09 13.59 6.62
C VAL A 127 -8.91 14.28 7.28
N TYR A 128 -7.72 13.71 7.13
CA TYR A 128 -6.47 14.24 7.66
C TYR A 128 -5.44 14.39 6.56
N GLN A 129 -4.63 15.44 6.66
CA GLN A 129 -3.54 15.72 5.72
C GLN A 129 -2.30 16.24 6.47
N PRO A 130 -1.09 16.01 5.94
CA PRO A 130 0.13 16.62 6.45
C PRO A 130 0.11 18.14 6.26
N THR A 131 0.77 18.85 7.17
CA THR A 131 1.08 20.26 6.99
C THR A 131 2.33 20.46 6.15
N ILE A 132 2.60 21.70 5.74
CA ILE A 132 3.86 22.06 5.11
C ILE A 132 5.00 21.84 6.11
N ASN A 133 6.15 21.33 5.64
CA ASN A 133 7.36 21.14 6.43
C ASN A 133 7.20 20.20 7.65
N THR A 134 6.55 19.06 7.47
CA THR A 134 6.47 18.03 8.54
C THR A 134 7.85 17.53 9.01
N GLY A 135 8.90 17.72 8.19
CA GLY A 135 10.24 17.16 8.41
C GLY A 135 10.30 15.65 8.20
N ALA A 136 9.18 14.99 7.90
CA ALA A 136 9.14 13.56 7.66
C ALA A 136 9.59 13.22 6.24
N ILE A 137 10.38 12.15 6.16
CA ILE A 137 10.92 11.64 4.90
C ILE A 137 10.21 10.33 4.54
N VAL A 138 9.72 10.25 3.30
CA VAL A 138 9.19 9.04 2.70
C VAL A 138 10.20 8.51 1.69
N ILE A 139 10.67 7.28 1.91
CA ILE A 139 11.48 6.56 0.93
C ILE A 139 10.54 5.93 -0.08
N VAL A 140 10.67 6.40 -1.33
CA VAL A 140 9.94 5.88 -2.49
C VAL A 140 10.84 4.91 -3.23
N THR A 141 10.44 3.65 -3.34
CA THR A 141 11.11 2.66 -4.20
C THR A 141 10.15 2.17 -5.27
N LYS A 142 10.67 1.41 -6.23
CA LYS A 142 9.89 0.79 -7.30
C LYS A 142 10.25 -0.68 -7.31
N ASP A 143 9.26 -1.56 -7.38
CA ASP A 143 9.50 -2.99 -7.49
C ASP A 143 9.73 -3.44 -8.93
N ASN A 144 9.96 -4.74 -9.10
CA ASN A 144 10.26 -5.34 -10.40
C ASN A 144 9.08 -5.27 -11.39
N ASN A 145 7.85 -5.08 -10.90
CA ASN A 145 6.66 -4.92 -11.73
C ASN A 145 6.42 -3.45 -12.11
N GLY A 146 7.23 -2.55 -11.54
CA GLY A 146 7.14 -1.12 -11.77
C GLY A 146 6.17 -0.40 -10.83
N ASP A 147 5.68 -1.09 -9.81
CA ASP A 147 4.81 -0.55 -8.76
C ASP A 147 5.65 0.16 -7.71
N TYR A 148 5.15 1.30 -7.22
CA TYR A 148 5.86 2.08 -6.22
C TYR A 148 5.62 1.56 -4.80
N LYS A 149 6.62 1.72 -3.94
CA LYS A 149 6.55 1.41 -2.51
C LYS A 149 6.96 2.62 -1.68
N PHE A 150 6.32 2.79 -0.53
CA PHE A 150 6.48 3.96 0.35
C PHE A 150 6.77 3.52 1.77
N ASN A 151 7.83 4.09 2.35
CA ASN A 151 8.20 3.86 3.74
C ASN A 151 8.58 5.20 4.39
N MET A 152 7.89 5.57 5.45
CA MET A 152 8.26 6.73 6.26
C MET A 152 9.39 6.38 7.23
N LEU A 153 10.41 7.23 7.31
CA LEU A 153 11.53 7.07 8.25
C LEU A 153 11.20 7.59 9.66
N THR A 154 10.30 8.57 9.73
CA THR A 154 9.88 9.22 10.98
C THR A 154 8.38 9.43 10.96
N LYS A 155 7.77 9.52 12.16
CA LYS A 155 6.38 9.92 12.29
C LYS A 155 6.20 11.37 11.82
N ALA A 156 5.06 11.66 11.19
CA ALA A 156 4.61 13.00 10.87
C ALA A 156 3.33 13.31 11.63
N THR A 157 3.10 14.58 11.95
CA THR A 157 1.78 15.02 12.43
C THR A 157 0.88 15.30 11.23
N ILE A 158 -0.30 14.68 11.21
CA ILE A 158 -1.38 14.98 10.27
C ILE A 158 -2.49 15.73 10.99
N VAL A 159 -3.12 16.66 10.29
CA VAL A 159 -4.14 17.58 10.82
C VAL A 159 -5.47 17.27 10.16
N LYS A 160 -6.54 17.31 10.94
CA LYS A 160 -7.91 17.15 10.45
C LYS A 160 -8.28 18.33 9.56
N THR A 161 -8.58 18.07 8.29
CA THR A 161 -8.92 19.11 7.30
C THR A 161 -10.39 19.08 6.91
N GLY A 162 -11.13 18.02 7.25
CA GLY A 162 -12.54 17.94 6.92
C GLY A 162 -13.27 16.77 7.55
N GLU A 163 -14.57 16.76 7.32
CA GLU A 163 -15.49 15.70 7.73
C GLU A 163 -16.42 15.34 6.56
N ILE A 164 -16.71 14.05 6.41
CA ILE A 164 -17.65 13.51 5.43
C ILE A 164 -18.79 12.85 6.21
N GLU A 165 -20.03 12.98 5.74
CA GLU A 165 -21.23 12.39 6.37
C GLU A 165 -21.39 12.71 7.88
N GLY A 166 -20.98 13.91 8.30
CA GLY A 166 -21.08 14.35 9.70
C GLY A 166 -19.88 13.96 10.57
N GLY A 167 -18.87 13.32 9.98
CA GLY A 167 -17.58 13.07 10.61
C GLY A 167 -17.61 12.02 11.71
N ILE A 168 -16.54 12.02 12.51
CA ILE A 168 -16.39 11.12 13.65
C ILE A 168 -16.49 11.96 14.93
N PRO A 169 -17.55 11.82 15.73
CA PRO A 169 -17.69 12.54 16.99
C PRO A 169 -16.48 12.33 17.90
N GLY A 170 -15.91 13.43 18.38
CA GLY A 170 -14.74 13.39 19.27
C GLY A 170 -13.41 13.08 18.60
N ALA A 171 -13.35 12.98 17.27
CA ALA A 171 -12.09 12.80 16.56
C ALA A 171 -11.13 13.97 16.81
N ALA A 172 -9.88 13.64 17.14
CA ALA A 172 -8.87 14.63 17.50
C ALA A 172 -8.54 15.56 16.32
N ALA A 173 -8.09 16.77 16.62
CA ALA A 173 -7.65 17.71 15.59
C ALA A 173 -6.39 17.25 14.86
N THR A 174 -5.56 16.42 15.51
CA THR A 174 -4.27 15.97 14.98
C THR A 174 -3.94 14.56 15.44
N TYR A 175 -3.17 13.85 14.63
CA TYR A 175 -2.59 12.57 14.98
C TYR A 175 -1.15 12.45 14.50
N ASP A 176 -0.36 11.63 15.20
CA ASP A 176 0.88 11.11 14.65
C ASP A 176 0.57 10.04 13.59
N PHE A 177 1.31 10.07 12.49
CA PHE A 177 1.14 9.19 11.35
C PHE A 177 2.48 8.60 10.92
N ILE A 178 2.49 7.30 10.62
CA ILE A 178 3.60 6.65 9.93
C ILE A 178 3.05 5.62 8.96
N LEU A 179 3.69 5.55 7.79
CA LEU A 179 3.37 4.64 6.70
C LEU A 179 4.51 3.64 6.51
N THR A 180 4.19 2.34 6.56
CA THR A 180 5.17 1.26 6.40
C THR A 180 4.76 0.32 5.27
N ASN A 181 5.71 0.07 4.36
CA ASN A 181 5.63 -0.89 3.27
C ASN A 181 4.40 -0.72 2.36
N ALA A 182 3.89 0.50 2.22
CA ALA A 182 2.73 0.80 1.38
C ALA A 182 3.07 0.64 -0.09
N ARG A 183 2.18 0.00 -0.84
CA ARG A 183 2.35 -0.43 -2.23
C ARG A 183 0.99 -0.70 -2.84
#